data_AF-A0A5C1QMG9-F1
#
_entry.id   AF-A0A5C1QMG9-F1
#
_cell.length_a   1.000
_cell.length_b   1.000
_cell.length_c   1.000
_cell.angle_alpha   90.00
_cell.angle_beta   90.00
_cell.angle_gamma   90.00
#
_symmetry.space_group_name_H-M   'P 1'
#
loop_
_entity.id
_entity.type
_entity.pdbx_description
1 polymer ?
#
loop_
_entity_poly.entity_id
_entity_poly.type
_entity_poly.pdbx_seq_one_letter_code
_entity_poly.pdbx_strand_id
1 'polypeptide(L)'
;MPVLFKSEGQCFSQTFFIIYDCYPCHDVKCITAFTRVSLRGFQLPQFCHICALILPEARGILPLTQALQSLNTKKTQWRKKMKDIKNKDISRQDWKSPLLHLGRSGSPSFGFKVIFIIIMIFLFLIPLGMIKDLIWERESRKMEAREDVVSSWGGRSALGGPVLVIPRRIEREFLEEGGKSHRTEEYIENVYLLPRSLDMEIHSRNEMKYRGIFEIPVFTLDLNSSGEFSLEALYKHYNPANLLWDQAYLQFSYHQLKGMKKTEPLLWGGREIDFEPGDNAQSFYNAALKVPVDIGSGEIQNISRIYPFRFNQQIQGGTSLEFLPLGGVTKVLLESDWGSPSFQGYYLPGEQSITETGFSAEWELHSLSRGIPETWMESDASIFQKMRETAFGLTYYPELDSYSKTRRTVDYGILFLTIPFLTFFLFELISKVRIHPIQYLLAGFGNILFYLILLSLSEHTGFSPSYLIASLSVTALLSLYTLTIAGIGWKGLTLIPVMAAGYGYLFFVLKSEDYALLMGTAGLFAALAITMFLTRKIQWYD
;
A
#
# COMPACT_ATOMS: atom_id res chain seq x y z
N MET A 1 -6.16 34.40 -30.79
CA MET A 1 -5.72 35.48 -29.88
C MET A 1 -4.69 34.90 -28.91
N PRO A 2 -3.40 35.19 -29.07
CA PRO A 2 -2.38 34.81 -28.08
C PRO A 2 -2.08 36.00 -27.17
N VAL A 3 -1.93 35.74 -25.87
CA VAL A 3 -1.34 36.70 -24.92
C VAL A 3 -0.06 36.08 -24.39
N LEU A 4 1.04 36.73 -24.74
CA LEU A 4 2.38 36.62 -24.16
C LEU A 4 2.36 37.13 -22.72
N PHE A 5 3.20 36.60 -21.82
CA PHE A 5 4.20 37.41 -21.08
C PHE A 5 5.18 36.55 -20.26
N LYS A 6 6.43 36.54 -20.75
CA LYS A 6 7.73 36.78 -20.09
C LYS A 6 7.82 36.71 -18.54
N SER A 7 8.77 35.93 -18.03
CA SER A 7 9.52 36.28 -16.81
C SER A 7 11.02 35.96 -16.95
N GLU A 8 11.84 37.00 -16.97
CA GLU A 8 13.27 36.99 -16.67
C GLU A 8 13.46 36.94 -15.13
N GLY A 9 14.50 36.26 -14.62
CA GLY A 9 14.83 36.36 -13.19
C GLY A 9 15.82 35.33 -12.62
N GLN A 10 17.10 35.49 -12.98
CA GLN A 10 18.31 35.28 -12.16
C GLN A 10 18.45 34.06 -11.22
N CYS A 11 19.46 33.23 -11.55
CA CYS A 11 20.12 32.29 -10.65
C CYS A 11 20.70 32.98 -9.41
N PHE A 12 20.24 32.57 -8.23
CA PHE A 12 21.00 32.66 -6.99
C PHE A 12 21.53 31.27 -6.61
N SER A 13 22.85 31.19 -6.52
CA SER A 13 23.58 30.02 -6.02
C SER A 13 23.32 29.85 -4.52
N GLN A 14 22.62 28.78 -4.14
CA GLN A 14 22.76 28.18 -2.81
C GLN A 14 22.74 26.65 -2.90
N THR A 15 23.86 26.09 -2.48
CA THR A 15 24.12 24.65 -2.33
C THR A 15 23.30 24.12 -1.16
N PHE A 16 22.26 23.34 -1.43
CA PHE A 16 21.62 22.48 -0.44
C PHE A 16 21.53 21.06 -0.98
N PHE A 17 22.15 20.13 -0.25
CA PHE A 17 22.01 18.68 -0.45
C PHE A 17 20.55 18.31 -0.12
N ILE A 18 19.77 18.00 -1.16
CA ILE A 18 18.47 17.35 -1.03
C ILE A 18 18.67 15.90 -1.48
N ILE A 19 18.53 14.97 -0.53
CA ILE A 19 18.43 13.54 -0.80
C ILE A 19 17.01 13.33 -1.33
N TYR A 20 16.91 12.86 -2.58
CA TYR A 20 15.64 12.58 -3.25
C TYR A 20 14.94 11.37 -2.61
N ASP A 21 13.71 11.59 -2.14
CA ASP A 21 12.68 10.55 -2.06
C ASP A 21 12.31 10.12 -3.48
N CYS A 22 12.51 8.85 -3.81
CA CYS A 22 11.97 8.23 -5.02
C CYS A 22 10.59 7.65 -4.71
N TYR A 23 9.54 8.36 -5.10
CA TYR A 23 8.21 7.77 -5.35
C TYR A 23 8.17 7.20 -6.78
N PRO A 24 7.50 6.06 -7.04
CA PRO A 24 7.32 5.57 -8.39
C PRO A 24 6.16 6.31 -9.08
N CYS A 25 6.48 7.16 -10.05
CA CYS A 25 5.50 7.61 -11.03
C CYS A 25 5.30 6.51 -12.08
N HIS A 26 4.09 5.95 -12.11
CA HIS A 26 3.52 5.33 -13.29
C HIS A 26 3.15 6.43 -14.28
N ASP A 27 3.91 6.59 -15.36
CA ASP A 27 3.29 6.97 -16.63
C ASP A 27 4.16 6.66 -17.85
N VAL A 28 3.51 6.05 -18.84
CA VAL A 28 4.06 5.63 -20.13
C VAL A 28 3.70 6.70 -21.15
N LYS A 29 4.68 7.51 -21.59
CA LYS A 29 4.78 8.17 -22.92
C LYS A 29 5.92 9.19 -22.94
N CYS A 30 6.51 9.38 -24.13
CA CYS A 30 7.73 10.13 -24.49
C CYS A 30 9.00 9.30 -24.18
N ILE A 31 9.79 8.84 -25.17
CA ILE A 31 10.35 9.57 -26.30
C ILE A 31 10.55 8.63 -27.50
N THR A 32 9.84 8.91 -28.59
CA THR A 32 10.26 8.62 -29.97
C THR A 32 10.90 9.86 -30.54
N ALA A 33 12.19 9.79 -30.92
CA ALA A 33 12.80 10.42 -32.10
C ALA A 33 14.33 10.50 -31.91
N PHE A 34 15.08 9.62 -32.58
CA PHE A 34 16.05 10.02 -33.62
C PHE A 34 16.80 8.79 -34.19
N THR A 35 16.60 8.58 -35.50
CA THR A 35 17.50 7.99 -36.53
C THR A 35 18.07 6.56 -36.35
N ARG A 36 17.53 5.52 -37.04
CA ARG A 36 17.91 5.01 -38.41
C ARG A 36 19.42 4.68 -38.50
N VAL A 37 19.89 3.43 -38.64
CA VAL A 37 19.86 2.59 -39.87
C VAL A 37 20.34 1.14 -39.60
N SER A 38 19.61 0.16 -40.17
CA SER A 38 20.01 -1.17 -40.72
C SER A 38 20.42 -2.38 -39.85
N LEU A 39 19.41 -3.19 -39.49
CA LEU A 39 19.16 -4.60 -39.87
C LEU A 39 20.33 -5.60 -40.10
N ARG A 40 20.44 -6.65 -39.27
CA ARG A 40 19.96 -8.05 -39.51
C ARG A 40 20.55 -9.05 -38.48
N GLY A 41 19.71 -9.94 -37.93
CA GLY A 41 20.13 -11.31 -37.58
C GLY A 41 19.97 -11.79 -36.12
N PHE A 42 18.76 -12.25 -35.77
CA PHE A 42 18.38 -13.39 -34.88
C PHE A 42 19.45 -14.16 -34.05
N GLN A 43 19.27 -14.24 -32.72
CA GLN A 43 18.95 -15.44 -31.88
C GLN A 43 19.33 -15.24 -30.38
N LEU A 44 18.37 -15.55 -29.49
CA LEU A 44 18.50 -15.71 -28.01
C LEU A 44 19.20 -17.06 -27.67
N PRO A 45 19.58 -17.42 -26.40
CA PRO A 45 19.40 -16.75 -25.09
C PRO A 45 20.67 -16.79 -24.17
N GLN A 46 20.50 -16.34 -22.90
CA GLN A 46 21.27 -16.69 -21.68
C GLN A 46 22.21 -15.64 -21.03
N PHE A 47 21.93 -15.44 -19.73
CA PHE A 47 22.82 -15.31 -18.58
C PHE A 47 24.20 -14.62 -18.72
N CYS A 48 24.35 -13.59 -17.89
CA CYS A 48 25.51 -13.35 -17.03
C CYS A 48 26.89 -13.19 -17.69
N HIS A 49 27.35 -11.94 -17.82
CA HIS A 49 28.61 -11.46 -17.23
C HIS A 49 28.90 -10.00 -17.64
N ILE A 50 29.00 -9.10 -16.66
CA ILE A 50 29.92 -7.96 -16.73
C ILE A 50 30.96 -8.21 -15.65
N CYS A 51 32.10 -8.74 -16.07
CA CYS A 51 33.39 -8.53 -15.43
C CYS A 51 34.45 -8.73 -16.50
N ALA A 52 34.97 -7.64 -17.07
CA ALA A 52 36.24 -7.64 -17.77
C ALA A 52 36.77 -6.21 -17.89
N LEU A 53 37.68 -5.84 -17.00
CA LEU A 53 38.85 -5.05 -17.37
C LEU A 53 39.93 -5.22 -16.30
N ILE A 54 41.13 -5.52 -16.81
CA ILE A 54 42.45 -5.57 -16.17
C ILE A 54 42.92 -6.96 -15.69
N LEU A 55 43.55 -7.70 -16.61
CA LEU A 55 44.85 -8.39 -16.44
C LEU A 55 45.26 -9.07 -17.77
N PRO A 56 46.45 -8.79 -18.34
CA PRO A 56 47.01 -9.61 -19.41
C PRO A 56 48.00 -10.65 -18.87
N GLU A 57 47.96 -11.82 -19.53
CA GLU A 57 49.04 -12.80 -19.77
C GLU A 57 49.56 -13.67 -18.61
N ALA A 58 48.97 -14.86 -18.52
CA ALA A 58 49.63 -16.06 -17.99
C ALA A 58 50.13 -16.94 -19.14
N ARG A 59 51.43 -17.25 -19.17
CA ARG A 59 52.01 -18.42 -19.84
C ARG A 59 52.87 -19.17 -18.84
N GLY A 60 52.70 -20.50 -18.78
CA GLY A 60 53.75 -21.43 -18.33
C GLY A 60 53.50 -22.13 -17.00
N ILE A 61 53.15 -23.41 -17.08
CA ILE A 61 52.92 -24.36 -15.99
C ILE A 61 54.23 -25.10 -15.62
N LEU A 62 54.58 -25.07 -14.32
CA LEU A 62 55.44 -25.98 -13.52
C LEU A 62 56.99 -26.02 -13.72
N PRO A 63 57.80 -26.24 -12.63
CA PRO A 63 57.66 -27.37 -11.71
C PRO A 63 57.64 -27.09 -10.19
N LEU A 64 56.66 -27.72 -9.54
CA LEU A 64 56.35 -27.75 -8.10
C LEU A 64 57.37 -28.53 -7.22
N THR A 65 58.48 -29.00 -7.79
CA THR A 65 59.48 -29.80 -7.07
C THR A 65 60.50 -28.95 -6.30
N GLN A 66 60.79 -27.72 -6.74
CA GLN A 66 61.69 -26.80 -6.02
C GLN A 66 61.01 -26.11 -4.82
N ALA A 67 59.68 -25.98 -4.83
CA ALA A 67 58.93 -25.35 -3.73
C ALA A 67 58.95 -26.21 -2.44
N LEU A 68 58.91 -27.54 -2.58
CA LEU A 68 58.88 -28.47 -1.44
C LEU A 68 60.22 -28.56 -0.69
N GLN A 69 61.35 -28.40 -1.37
CA GLN A 69 62.66 -28.34 -0.69
C GLN A 69 62.85 -27.03 0.10
N SER A 70 62.30 -25.91 -0.37
CA SER A 70 62.38 -24.60 0.32
C SER A 70 61.55 -24.54 1.62
N LEU A 71 60.47 -25.32 1.69
CA LEU A 71 59.60 -25.38 2.87
C LEU A 71 60.22 -26.24 3.99
N ASN A 72 60.99 -27.27 3.65
CA ASN A 72 61.61 -28.15 4.63
C ASN A 72 62.83 -27.49 5.31
N THR A 73 63.62 -26.69 4.57
CA THR A 73 64.72 -25.88 5.13
C THR A 73 64.22 -24.74 6.02
N LYS A 74 63.10 -24.11 5.68
CA LYS A 74 62.45 -23.13 6.56
C LYS A 74 61.94 -23.79 7.85
N LYS A 75 61.39 -25.01 7.78
CA LYS A 75 60.87 -25.72 8.97
C LYS A 75 61.98 -26.09 9.97
N THR A 76 63.17 -26.47 9.51
CA THR A 76 64.33 -26.73 10.39
C THR A 76 64.92 -25.44 10.97
N GLN A 77 64.95 -24.35 10.19
CA GLN A 77 65.40 -23.04 10.66
C GLN A 77 64.47 -22.46 11.74
N TRP A 78 63.14 -22.64 11.59
CA TRP A 78 62.15 -22.27 12.60
C TRP A 78 62.25 -23.10 13.89
N ARG A 79 62.56 -24.41 13.81
CA ARG A 79 62.78 -25.25 14.99
C ARG A 79 64.04 -24.88 15.76
N LYS A 80 65.11 -24.46 15.08
CA LYS A 80 66.34 -23.96 15.73
C LYS A 80 66.08 -22.64 16.46
N LYS A 81 65.38 -21.71 15.80
CA LYS A 81 64.98 -20.41 16.37
C LYS A 81 64.06 -20.55 17.60
N MET A 82 63.14 -21.53 17.58
CA MET A 82 62.28 -21.85 18.73
C MET A 82 63.04 -22.50 19.90
N LYS A 83 64.10 -23.26 19.64
CA LYS A 83 64.96 -23.83 20.69
C LYS A 83 65.82 -22.76 21.36
N ASP A 84 66.32 -21.78 20.60
CA ASP A 84 67.07 -20.63 21.12
C ASP A 84 66.18 -19.68 21.94
N ILE A 85 64.88 -19.59 21.64
CA ILE A 85 63.91 -18.83 22.45
C ILE A 85 63.58 -19.55 23.77
N LYS A 86 63.62 -20.89 23.79
CA LYS A 86 63.29 -21.69 24.99
C LYS A 86 64.44 -21.76 26.02
N ASN A 87 65.68 -21.49 25.60
CA ASN A 87 66.87 -21.58 26.45
C ASN A 87 67.44 -20.22 26.89
N LYS A 88 66.72 -19.12 26.63
CA LYS A 88 67.09 -17.79 27.08
C LYS A 88 66.33 -17.51 28.39
N ASP A 89 67.02 -17.67 29.52
CA ASP A 89 66.59 -17.13 30.81
C ASP A 89 66.50 -15.61 30.68
N ILE A 90 65.29 -15.13 30.34
CA ILE A 90 64.98 -13.71 30.31
C ILE A 90 64.52 -13.35 31.72
N SER A 91 65.48 -12.84 32.50
CA SER A 91 65.23 -12.15 33.76
C SER A 91 64.05 -11.17 33.60
N ARG A 92 63.11 -11.22 34.55
CA ARG A 92 61.99 -10.29 34.73
C ARG A 92 62.50 -8.85 34.88
N GLN A 93 62.88 -8.16 33.80
CA GLN A 93 63.08 -6.71 33.88
C GLN A 93 62.96 -5.89 32.58
N ASP A 94 62.79 -6.51 31.41
CA ASP A 94 62.85 -5.76 30.13
C ASP A 94 61.63 -5.88 29.20
N TRP A 95 60.41 -6.05 29.75
CA TRP A 95 59.17 -5.88 28.97
C TRP A 95 58.64 -4.44 29.02
N LYS A 96 59.47 -3.46 28.62
CA LYS A 96 58.97 -2.13 28.20
C LYS A 96 58.99 -2.05 26.68
N SER A 97 57.90 -2.52 26.07
CA SER A 97 57.61 -2.34 24.64
C SER A 97 57.44 -0.85 24.28
N PRO A 98 57.90 -0.38 23.10
CA PRO A 98 57.67 1.00 22.62
C PRO A 98 56.22 1.32 22.22
N LEU A 99 55.28 0.40 22.38
CA LEU A 99 53.88 0.56 21.94
C LEU A 99 52.94 1.14 23.01
N LEU A 100 53.48 1.58 24.15
CA LEU A 100 52.71 2.16 25.27
C LEU A 100 52.64 3.70 25.27
N HIS A 101 53.06 4.37 24.19
CA HIS A 101 52.99 5.84 24.09
C HIS A 101 51.81 6.39 23.27
N LEU A 102 50.93 5.54 22.71
CA LEU A 102 49.65 5.96 22.12
C LEU A 102 48.46 5.89 23.10
N GLY A 103 48.72 5.75 24.40
CA GLY A 103 47.70 5.59 25.44
C GLY A 103 47.64 6.73 26.46
N ARG A 104 48.25 7.88 26.18
CA ARG A 104 48.15 9.10 27.01
C ARG A 104 47.65 10.28 26.18
N SER A 105 46.60 10.03 25.39
CA SER A 105 45.79 11.12 24.88
C SER A 105 44.90 11.61 26.03
N GLY A 106 44.84 12.92 26.23
CA GLY A 106 43.96 13.54 27.22
C GLY A 106 42.53 13.00 27.07
N SER A 107 41.76 13.05 28.15
CA SER A 107 40.32 12.76 28.09
C SER A 107 39.73 13.41 26.84
N PRO A 108 39.07 12.66 25.93
CA PRO A 108 38.44 13.29 24.78
C PRO A 108 37.50 14.37 25.30
N SER A 109 37.65 15.58 24.77
CA SER A 109 36.81 16.71 25.15
C SER A 109 35.34 16.33 24.95
N PHE A 110 34.45 16.84 25.78
CA PHE A 110 33.02 16.52 25.70
C PHE A 110 32.43 16.78 24.30
N GLY A 111 32.95 17.80 23.58
CA GLY A 111 32.58 18.08 22.20
C GLY A 111 32.88 16.93 21.22
N PHE A 112 34.00 16.23 21.37
CA PHE A 112 34.32 15.08 20.52
C PHE A 112 33.32 13.93 20.70
N LYS A 113 32.84 13.72 21.93
CA LYS A 113 31.82 12.69 22.21
C LYS A 113 30.48 13.01 21.58
N VAL A 114 30.06 14.28 21.59
CA VAL A 114 28.81 14.70 20.92
C VAL A 114 28.90 14.43 19.41
N ILE A 115 30.00 14.80 18.78
CA ILE A 115 30.24 14.51 17.35
C ILE A 115 30.20 12.99 17.10
N PHE A 116 30.83 12.20 17.98
CA PHE A 116 30.82 10.74 17.88
C PHE A 116 29.39 10.15 17.99
N ILE A 117 28.56 10.65 18.91
CA ILE A 117 27.16 10.22 19.05
C ILE A 117 26.36 10.59 17.79
N ILE A 118 26.54 11.79 17.25
CA ILE A 118 25.89 12.21 16.01
C ILE A 118 26.27 11.27 14.86
N ILE A 119 27.57 10.96 14.72
CA ILE A 119 28.06 10.00 13.71
C ILE A 119 27.43 8.61 13.94
N MET A 120 27.30 8.15 15.19
CA MET A 120 26.63 6.88 15.51
C MET A 120 25.15 6.90 15.12
N ILE A 121 24.43 7.98 15.40
CA ILE A 121 23.01 8.10 14.99
C ILE A 121 22.91 7.97 13.47
N PHE A 122 23.72 8.72 12.72
CA PHE A 122 23.76 8.62 11.26
C PHE A 122 24.16 7.22 10.77
N LEU A 123 25.11 6.56 11.45
CA LEU A 123 25.48 5.18 11.14
C LEU A 123 24.31 4.21 11.33
N PHE A 124 23.53 4.37 12.40
CA PHE A 124 22.36 3.53 12.69
C PHE A 124 21.13 3.83 11.82
N LEU A 125 21.12 4.94 11.08
CA LEU A 125 20.11 5.16 10.03
C LEU A 125 20.23 4.14 8.90
N ILE A 126 21.42 3.58 8.64
CA ILE A 126 21.62 2.55 7.62
C ILE A 126 20.85 1.26 7.96
N PRO A 127 21.09 0.59 9.11
CA PRO A 127 20.33 -0.61 9.48
C PRO A 127 18.85 -0.30 9.73
N LEU A 128 18.49 0.90 10.18
CA LEU A 128 17.09 1.32 10.27
C LEU A 128 16.43 1.38 8.88
N GLY A 129 17.14 1.86 7.86
CA GLY A 129 16.70 1.81 6.46
C GLY A 129 16.48 0.38 5.97
N MET A 130 17.37 -0.56 6.31
CA MET A 130 17.16 -1.98 5.97
C MET A 130 15.89 -2.57 6.63
N ILE A 131 15.55 -2.13 7.85
CA ILE A 131 14.29 -2.51 8.51
C ILE A 131 13.10 -1.86 7.82
N LYS A 132 13.22 -0.61 7.38
CA LYS A 132 12.20 0.08 6.58
C LYS A 132 11.86 -0.71 5.32
N ASP A 133 12.88 -1.22 4.62
CA ASP A 133 12.74 -2.06 3.43
C ASP A 133 12.11 -3.42 3.77
N LEU A 134 12.50 -4.04 4.89
CA LEU A 134 11.88 -5.29 5.36
C LEU A 134 10.38 -5.12 5.66
N ILE A 135 9.99 -4.02 6.30
CA ILE A 135 8.58 -3.70 6.56
C ILE A 135 7.81 -3.55 5.25
N TRP A 136 8.40 -2.84 4.27
CA TRP A 136 7.80 -2.68 2.94
C TRP A 136 7.64 -4.03 2.21
N GLU A 137 8.65 -4.89 2.27
CA GLU A 137 8.56 -6.23 1.67
C GLU A 137 7.46 -7.07 2.34
N ARG A 138 7.27 -6.93 3.66
CA ARG A 138 6.20 -7.61 4.40
C ARG A 138 4.81 -7.06 4.08
N GLU A 139 4.65 -5.74 4.02
CA GLU A 139 3.41 -5.07 3.63
C GLU A 139 3.02 -5.41 2.18
N SER A 140 3.99 -5.42 1.26
CA SER A 140 3.79 -5.85 -0.13
C SER A 140 3.30 -7.30 -0.22
N ARG A 141 3.94 -8.23 0.51
CA ARG A 141 3.49 -9.63 0.59
C ARG A 141 2.09 -9.78 1.15
N LYS A 142 1.69 -8.94 2.12
CA LYS A 142 0.32 -8.92 2.63
C LYS A 142 -0.66 -8.49 1.55
N MET A 143 -0.33 -7.45 0.78
CA MET A 143 -1.17 -6.97 -0.32
C MET A 143 -1.30 -8.01 -1.44
N GLU A 144 -0.22 -8.70 -1.79
CA GLU A 144 -0.25 -9.83 -2.74
C GLU A 144 -1.14 -10.97 -2.23
N ALA A 145 -0.95 -11.40 -0.97
CA ALA A 145 -1.78 -12.43 -0.36
C ALA A 145 -3.26 -12.03 -0.27
N ARG A 146 -3.54 -10.74 -0.01
CA ARG A 146 -4.90 -10.18 -0.03
C ARG A 146 -5.51 -10.31 -1.41
N GLU A 147 -4.81 -9.87 -2.45
CA GLU A 147 -5.31 -9.94 -3.82
C GLU A 147 -5.52 -11.40 -4.28
N ASP A 148 -4.61 -12.31 -3.92
CA ASP A 148 -4.75 -13.75 -4.19
C ASP A 148 -6.02 -14.34 -3.57
N VAL A 149 -6.29 -14.04 -2.29
CA VAL A 149 -7.47 -14.55 -1.57
C VAL A 149 -8.74 -13.90 -2.09
N VAL A 150 -8.74 -12.58 -2.25
CA VAL A 150 -9.91 -11.83 -2.73
C VAL A 150 -10.26 -12.26 -4.15
N SER A 151 -9.30 -12.33 -5.07
CA SER A 151 -9.52 -12.81 -6.44
C SER A 151 -9.99 -14.27 -6.48
N SER A 152 -9.59 -15.10 -5.52
CA SER A 152 -10.06 -16.48 -5.37
C SER A 152 -11.49 -16.58 -4.83
N TRP A 153 -11.87 -15.70 -3.90
CA TRP A 153 -13.17 -15.71 -3.23
C TRP A 153 -14.28 -15.08 -4.09
N GLY A 154 -14.03 -13.94 -4.72
CA GLY A 154 -15.06 -13.20 -5.44
C GLY A 154 -14.61 -11.90 -6.11
N GLY A 155 -13.40 -11.43 -5.83
CA GLY A 155 -12.80 -10.21 -6.36
C GLY A 155 -13.40 -8.95 -5.75
N ARG A 156 -13.13 -7.83 -6.40
CA ARG A 156 -13.86 -6.59 -6.15
C ARG A 156 -15.29 -6.75 -6.68
N SER A 157 -16.27 -6.28 -5.91
CA SER A 157 -17.68 -6.36 -6.30
C SER A 157 -18.14 -5.00 -6.81
N ALA A 158 -18.59 -4.97 -8.05
CA ALA A 158 -19.29 -3.82 -8.59
C ALA A 158 -20.60 -4.31 -9.21
N LEU A 159 -21.70 -3.69 -8.82
CA LEU A 159 -23.06 -4.09 -9.17
C LEU A 159 -23.71 -2.98 -9.99
N GLY A 160 -23.84 -3.23 -11.28
CA GLY A 160 -24.67 -2.48 -12.19
C GLY A 160 -26.05 -3.13 -12.23
N GLY A 161 -27.05 -2.39 -11.75
CA GLY A 161 -28.47 -2.79 -11.79
C GLY A 161 -29.00 -3.07 -13.21
N PRO A 162 -30.29 -3.42 -13.31
CA PRO A 162 -30.90 -3.79 -14.59
C PRO A 162 -30.97 -2.58 -15.52
N VAL A 163 -30.58 -2.79 -16.78
CA VAL A 163 -30.81 -1.86 -17.89
C VAL A 163 -31.57 -2.61 -18.97
N LEU A 164 -32.68 -2.05 -19.44
CA LEU A 164 -33.45 -2.65 -20.53
C LEU A 164 -32.77 -2.33 -21.85
N VAL A 165 -32.48 -3.37 -22.62
CA VAL A 165 -31.85 -3.29 -23.93
C VAL A 165 -32.84 -3.76 -24.98
N ILE A 166 -33.04 -2.93 -26.01
CA ILE A 166 -33.94 -3.21 -27.12
C ILE A 166 -33.16 -3.00 -28.42
N PRO A 167 -32.95 -4.05 -29.21
CA PRO A 167 -32.34 -3.91 -30.53
C PRO A 167 -33.22 -3.08 -31.45
N ARG A 168 -32.60 -2.24 -32.27
CA ARG A 168 -33.26 -1.35 -33.23
C ARG A 168 -32.70 -1.56 -34.63
N ARG A 169 -33.59 -1.65 -35.61
CA ARG A 169 -33.24 -1.62 -37.04
C ARG A 169 -32.94 -0.20 -37.49
N ILE A 170 -31.81 -0.03 -38.16
CA ILE A 170 -31.42 1.23 -38.77
C ILE A 170 -31.12 0.98 -40.24
N GLU A 171 -31.80 1.75 -41.09
CA GLU A 171 -31.53 1.84 -42.52
C GLU A 171 -30.59 3.01 -42.75
N ARG A 172 -29.42 2.76 -43.35
CA ARG A 172 -28.51 3.83 -43.79
C ARG A 172 -28.36 3.77 -45.29
N GLU A 173 -28.67 4.89 -45.94
CA GLU A 173 -28.42 5.07 -47.36
C GLU A 173 -26.98 5.51 -47.58
N PHE A 174 -26.25 4.73 -48.37
CA PHE A 174 -24.93 5.11 -48.89
C PHE A 174 -25.07 5.57 -50.33
N LEU A 175 -24.46 6.72 -50.64
CA LEU A 175 -24.27 7.16 -52.02
C LEU A 175 -23.09 6.38 -52.61
N GLU A 176 -23.33 5.56 -53.63
CA GLU A 176 -22.23 4.89 -54.35
C GLU A 176 -21.40 5.89 -55.17
N GLU A 177 -20.09 5.63 -55.28
CA GLU A 177 -19.15 6.41 -56.10
C GLU A 177 -19.67 6.51 -57.54
N GLY A 178 -20.12 7.71 -57.93
CA GLY A 178 -20.77 7.97 -59.21
C GLY A 178 -22.19 8.54 -59.13
N GLY A 179 -22.78 8.65 -57.93
CA GLY A 179 -23.98 9.45 -57.65
C GLY A 179 -25.28 8.95 -58.26
N LYS A 180 -25.35 7.68 -58.71
CA LYS A 180 -26.51 7.12 -59.42
C LYS A 180 -27.20 5.94 -58.71
N SER A 181 -26.72 5.52 -57.55
CA SER A 181 -27.26 4.36 -56.83
C SER A 181 -27.18 4.60 -55.33
N HIS A 182 -28.29 4.33 -54.64
CA HIS A 182 -28.41 4.32 -53.18
C HIS A 182 -28.31 2.87 -52.72
N ARG A 183 -27.25 2.52 -52.00
CA ARG A 183 -27.17 1.23 -51.31
C ARG A 183 -27.73 1.43 -49.91
N THR A 184 -28.87 0.79 -49.61
CA THR A 184 -29.42 0.76 -48.25
C THR A 184 -28.79 -0.42 -47.53
N GLU A 185 -28.00 -0.18 -46.49
CA GLU A 185 -27.58 -1.25 -45.58
C GLU A 185 -28.37 -1.15 -44.29
N GLU A 186 -28.90 -2.30 -43.87
CA GLU A 186 -29.57 -2.47 -42.59
C GLU A 186 -28.55 -2.94 -41.56
N TYR A 187 -28.47 -2.23 -40.43
CA TYR A 187 -27.71 -2.69 -39.27
C TYR A 187 -28.56 -2.60 -38.01
N ILE A 188 -28.20 -3.43 -37.03
CA ILE A 188 -28.85 -3.49 -35.72
C ILE A 188 -27.98 -2.71 -34.74
N GLU A 189 -28.61 -1.84 -33.97
CA GLU A 189 -27.99 -1.11 -32.87
C GLU A 189 -28.85 -1.26 -31.62
N ASN A 190 -28.22 -1.38 -30.45
CA ASN A 190 -28.94 -1.46 -29.20
C ASN A 190 -29.36 -0.08 -28.66
N VAL A 191 -30.59 0.00 -28.17
CA VAL A 191 -31.10 1.12 -27.37
C VAL A 191 -31.20 0.68 -25.93
N TYR A 192 -30.68 1.50 -25.03
CA TYR A 192 -30.68 1.26 -23.59
C TYR A 192 -31.73 2.14 -22.91
N LEU A 193 -32.41 1.60 -21.91
CA LEU A 193 -33.38 2.30 -21.08
C LEU A 193 -33.13 1.96 -19.60
N LEU A 194 -33.08 2.99 -18.77
CA LEU A 194 -32.96 2.86 -17.33
C LEU A 194 -34.33 2.62 -16.66
N PRO A 195 -34.37 1.91 -15.53
CA PRO A 195 -35.60 1.78 -14.76
C PRO A 195 -36.02 3.11 -14.17
N ARG A 196 -37.32 3.28 -13.94
CA ARG A 196 -37.89 4.47 -13.28
C ARG A 196 -37.53 4.52 -11.80
N SER A 197 -37.55 3.37 -11.12
CA SER A 197 -37.08 3.21 -9.75
C SER A 197 -36.19 1.97 -9.63
N LEU A 198 -35.20 2.04 -8.76
CA LEU A 198 -34.33 0.93 -8.40
C LEU A 198 -34.06 0.98 -6.89
N ASP A 199 -34.66 0.05 -6.16
CA ASP A 199 -34.43 -0.15 -4.74
C ASP A 199 -33.52 -1.37 -4.55
N MET A 200 -32.49 -1.23 -3.73
CA MET A 200 -31.53 -2.27 -3.39
C MET A 200 -31.37 -2.34 -1.88
N GLU A 201 -31.76 -3.46 -1.29
CA GLU A 201 -31.53 -3.78 0.11
C GLU A 201 -30.44 -4.84 0.19
N ILE A 202 -29.37 -4.55 0.93
CA ILE A 202 -28.15 -5.34 0.93
C ILE A 202 -27.74 -5.63 2.36
N HIS A 203 -27.58 -6.93 2.65
CA HIS A 203 -27.05 -7.42 3.91
C HIS A 203 -25.67 -8.04 3.67
N SER A 204 -24.62 -7.41 4.19
CA SER A 204 -23.23 -7.88 4.08
C SER A 204 -22.79 -8.57 5.35
N ARG A 205 -22.39 -9.85 5.23
CA ARG A 205 -21.74 -10.59 6.30
C ARG A 205 -20.26 -10.73 6.02
N ASN A 206 -19.42 -10.30 6.96
CA ASN A 206 -17.98 -10.31 6.82
C ASN A 206 -17.36 -11.57 7.44
N GLU A 207 -16.37 -12.14 6.75
CA GLU A 207 -15.62 -13.31 7.21
C GLU A 207 -14.11 -13.04 7.08
N MET A 208 -13.32 -13.58 8.00
CA MET A 208 -11.87 -13.55 7.90
C MET A 208 -11.36 -14.78 7.16
N LYS A 209 -10.58 -14.56 6.10
CA LYS A 209 -9.82 -15.61 5.40
C LYS A 209 -8.34 -15.46 5.71
N TYR A 210 -7.62 -16.56 5.61
CA TYR A 210 -6.22 -16.64 6.01
C TYR A 210 -5.35 -17.09 4.84
N ARG A 211 -4.22 -16.42 4.67
CA ARG A 211 -3.14 -16.84 3.76
C ARG A 211 -1.81 -16.74 4.50
N GLY A 212 -1.31 -17.88 4.97
CA GLY A 212 -0.16 -17.90 5.87
C GLY A 212 -0.52 -17.22 7.19
N ILE A 213 0.16 -16.11 7.49
CA ILE A 213 -0.07 -15.28 8.68
C ILE A 213 -1.01 -14.09 8.42
N PHE A 214 -1.42 -13.87 7.17
CA PHE A 214 -2.21 -12.70 6.80
C PHE A 214 -3.70 -12.99 6.95
N GLU A 215 -4.38 -12.11 7.67
CA GLU A 215 -5.83 -12.08 7.80
C GLU A 215 -6.41 -11.11 6.77
N ILE A 216 -7.40 -11.59 6.02
CA ILE A 216 -7.95 -10.91 4.86
C ILE A 216 -9.48 -10.91 5.00
N PRO A 217 -10.10 -9.73 5.20
CA PRO A 217 -11.55 -9.63 5.28
C PRO A 217 -12.15 -9.84 3.89
N VAL A 218 -13.13 -10.73 3.83
CA VAL A 218 -14.01 -10.95 2.68
C VAL A 218 -15.46 -10.82 3.14
N PHE A 219 -16.39 -10.67 2.21
CA PHE A 219 -17.80 -10.59 2.55
C PHE A 219 -18.64 -11.49 1.66
N THR A 220 -19.84 -11.81 2.16
CA THR A 220 -20.95 -12.36 1.38
C THR A 220 -22.11 -11.39 1.49
N LEU A 221 -22.57 -10.89 0.34
CA LEU A 221 -23.71 -9.99 0.20
C LEU A 221 -24.95 -10.81 -0.13
N ASP A 222 -26.03 -10.56 0.58
CA ASP A 222 -27.38 -10.92 0.15
C ASP A 222 -28.03 -9.65 -0.39
N LEU A 223 -28.23 -9.60 -1.71
CA LEU A 223 -28.86 -8.50 -2.45
C LEU A 223 -30.32 -8.85 -2.73
N ASN A 224 -31.23 -8.02 -2.23
CA ASN A 224 -32.63 -8.00 -2.64
C ASN A 224 -32.88 -6.71 -3.41
N SER A 225 -33.30 -6.82 -4.67
CA SER A 225 -33.56 -5.64 -5.49
C SER A 225 -34.94 -5.68 -6.14
N SER A 226 -35.56 -4.50 -6.22
CA SER A 226 -36.86 -4.29 -6.84
C SER A 226 -36.93 -2.96 -7.54
N GLY A 227 -37.87 -2.82 -8.45
CA GLY A 227 -38.13 -1.55 -9.11
C GLY A 227 -39.10 -1.71 -10.26
N GLU A 228 -39.17 -0.70 -11.11
CA GLU A 228 -40.07 -0.71 -12.25
C GLU A 228 -39.49 -0.01 -13.48
N PHE A 229 -39.84 -0.50 -14.67
CA PHE A 229 -39.56 0.16 -15.94
C PHE A 229 -40.80 0.87 -16.49
N SER A 230 -40.59 2.04 -17.07
CA SER A 230 -41.55 2.78 -17.89
C SER A 230 -41.00 2.89 -19.31
N LEU A 231 -41.85 2.64 -20.32
CA LEU A 231 -41.43 2.73 -21.72
C LEU A 231 -41.61 4.14 -22.30
N GLU A 232 -42.16 5.10 -21.55
CA GLU A 232 -42.48 6.45 -22.03
C GLU A 232 -41.29 7.14 -22.71
N ALA A 233 -40.09 7.02 -22.14
CA ALA A 233 -38.88 7.60 -22.69
C ALA A 233 -38.51 7.01 -24.06
N LEU A 234 -38.77 5.72 -24.30
CA LEU A 234 -38.51 5.09 -25.61
C LEU A 234 -39.44 5.64 -26.68
N TYR A 235 -40.75 5.70 -26.39
CA TYR A 235 -41.75 6.23 -27.32
C TYR A 235 -41.55 7.72 -27.62
N LYS A 236 -40.93 8.47 -26.71
CA LYS A 236 -40.62 9.89 -26.91
C LYS A 236 -39.43 10.13 -27.84
N HIS A 237 -38.42 9.26 -27.80
CA HIS A 237 -37.15 9.47 -28.50
C HIS A 237 -36.96 8.59 -29.74
N TYR A 238 -37.73 7.52 -29.88
CA TYR A 238 -37.57 6.53 -30.96
C TYR A 238 -38.90 6.17 -31.63
N ASN A 239 -38.84 5.79 -32.91
CA ASN A 239 -39.99 5.25 -33.62
C ASN A 239 -40.21 3.78 -33.22
N PRO A 240 -41.37 3.42 -32.61
CA PRO A 240 -41.67 2.06 -32.18
C PRO A 240 -41.58 1.01 -33.28
N ALA A 241 -41.82 1.40 -34.54
CA ALA A 241 -41.77 0.48 -35.69
C ALA A 241 -40.36 -0.07 -35.96
N ASN A 242 -39.32 0.65 -35.53
CA ASN A 242 -37.93 0.27 -35.78
C ASN A 242 -37.34 -0.57 -34.63
N LEU A 243 -38.07 -0.70 -33.52
CA LEU A 243 -37.63 -1.45 -32.34
C LEU A 243 -38.04 -2.92 -32.46
N LEU A 244 -37.12 -3.82 -32.11
CA LEU A 244 -37.33 -5.27 -32.09
C LEU A 244 -37.77 -5.70 -30.70
N TRP A 245 -39.06 -5.48 -30.42
CA TRP A 245 -39.69 -5.72 -29.12
C TRP A 245 -39.58 -7.19 -28.65
N ASP A 246 -39.59 -8.13 -29.59
CA ASP A 246 -39.44 -9.57 -29.36
C ASP A 246 -38.03 -9.98 -28.93
N GLN A 247 -37.05 -9.09 -29.13
CA GLN A 247 -35.64 -9.31 -28.79
C GLN A 247 -35.19 -8.48 -27.59
N ALA A 248 -36.13 -7.91 -26.83
CA ALA A 248 -35.81 -7.14 -25.64
C ALA A 248 -35.28 -8.03 -24.51
N TYR A 249 -34.27 -7.52 -23.80
CA TYR A 249 -33.69 -8.20 -22.65
C TYR A 249 -33.20 -7.20 -21.61
N LEU A 250 -33.20 -7.59 -20.34
CA LEU A 250 -32.51 -6.86 -19.30
C LEU A 250 -31.05 -7.28 -19.26
N GLN A 251 -30.16 -6.30 -19.15
CA GLN A 251 -28.74 -6.51 -18.92
C GLN A 251 -28.37 -6.09 -17.50
N PHE A 252 -27.54 -6.90 -16.85
CA PHE A 252 -26.97 -6.64 -15.53
C PHE A 252 -25.46 -6.64 -15.65
N SER A 253 -24.80 -5.62 -15.13
CA SER A 253 -23.35 -5.44 -15.28
C SER A 253 -22.64 -5.75 -13.98
N TYR A 254 -21.56 -6.52 -14.04
CA TYR A 254 -20.76 -6.89 -12.87
C TYR A 254 -19.28 -6.69 -13.15
N HIS A 255 -18.50 -6.38 -12.11
CA HIS A 255 -17.04 -6.42 -12.25
C HIS A 255 -16.54 -7.81 -12.66
N GLN A 256 -17.12 -8.85 -12.06
CA GLN A 256 -16.84 -10.26 -12.37
C GLN A 256 -17.95 -11.15 -11.81
N LEU A 257 -18.19 -12.31 -12.45
CA LEU A 257 -19.21 -13.27 -12.02
C LEU A 257 -18.67 -14.39 -11.12
N LYS A 258 -17.35 -14.47 -10.91
CA LYS A 258 -16.71 -15.53 -10.10
C LYS A 258 -17.26 -15.61 -8.68
N GLY A 259 -17.63 -14.46 -8.10
CA GLY A 259 -18.22 -14.38 -6.77
C GLY A 259 -19.71 -14.69 -6.70
N MET A 260 -20.41 -14.88 -7.83
CA MET A 260 -21.85 -15.16 -7.84
C MET A 260 -22.12 -16.56 -7.27
N LYS A 261 -22.79 -16.64 -6.12
CA LYS A 261 -23.08 -17.91 -5.43
C LYS A 261 -24.47 -18.44 -5.70
N LYS A 262 -25.45 -17.54 -5.68
CA LYS A 262 -26.85 -17.87 -5.89
C LYS A 262 -27.49 -16.74 -6.68
N THR A 263 -28.26 -17.11 -7.68
CA THR A 263 -29.08 -16.21 -8.47
C THR A 263 -30.46 -16.83 -8.52
N GLU A 264 -31.45 -16.18 -7.91
CA GLU A 264 -32.84 -16.59 -8.05
C GLU A 264 -33.39 -16.10 -9.41
N PRO A 265 -34.39 -16.77 -10.00
CA PRO A 265 -35.03 -16.28 -11.21
C PRO A 265 -35.52 -14.84 -11.03
N LEU A 266 -35.38 -14.03 -12.07
CA LEU A 266 -35.95 -12.67 -12.10
C LEU A 266 -37.47 -12.78 -12.19
N LEU A 267 -38.17 -12.07 -11.32
CA LEU A 267 -39.61 -11.84 -11.47
C LEU A 267 -39.82 -10.62 -12.37
N TRP A 268 -40.29 -10.83 -13.61
CA TRP A 268 -40.65 -9.78 -14.55
C TRP A 268 -42.16 -9.75 -14.77
N GLY A 269 -42.85 -8.71 -14.30
CA GLY A 269 -44.31 -8.60 -14.44
C GLY A 269 -45.08 -9.80 -13.85
N GLY A 270 -44.51 -10.46 -12.83
CA GLY A 270 -45.06 -11.67 -12.20
C GLY A 270 -44.65 -13.01 -12.82
N ARG A 271 -43.83 -13.03 -13.87
CA ARG A 271 -43.27 -14.26 -14.45
C ARG A 271 -41.82 -14.46 -13.97
N GLU A 272 -41.48 -15.68 -13.57
CA GLU A 272 -40.10 -16.07 -13.26
C GLU A 272 -39.34 -16.36 -14.55
N ILE A 273 -38.18 -15.74 -14.73
CA ILE A 273 -37.31 -15.90 -15.89
C ILE A 273 -35.86 -16.08 -15.40
N ASP A 274 -35.19 -17.12 -15.88
CA ASP A 274 -33.81 -17.42 -15.50
C ASP A 274 -32.81 -16.44 -16.14
N PHE A 275 -31.68 -16.26 -15.47
CA PHE A 275 -30.55 -15.48 -15.98
C PHE A 275 -29.73 -16.30 -16.97
N GLU A 276 -29.34 -15.67 -18.06
CA GLU A 276 -28.43 -16.20 -19.07
C GLU A 276 -27.11 -15.42 -19.08
N PRO A 277 -26.01 -16.00 -19.58
CA PRO A 277 -24.78 -15.25 -19.84
C PRO A 277 -25.03 -14.09 -20.82
N GLY A 278 -24.61 -12.88 -20.44
CA GLY A 278 -24.70 -11.67 -21.26
C GLY A 278 -23.45 -11.44 -22.11
N ASP A 279 -23.51 -10.43 -22.99
CA ASP A 279 -22.33 -9.97 -23.73
C ASP A 279 -21.50 -9.00 -22.86
N ASN A 280 -20.24 -9.36 -22.61
CA ASN A 280 -19.34 -8.55 -21.81
C ASN A 280 -18.97 -7.24 -22.50
N ALA A 281 -18.98 -7.18 -23.83
CA ALA A 281 -18.66 -5.97 -24.59
C ALA A 281 -19.67 -4.84 -24.35
N GLN A 282 -20.90 -5.20 -23.95
CA GLN A 282 -22.00 -4.27 -23.69
C GLN A 282 -22.17 -3.96 -22.20
N SER A 283 -21.37 -4.56 -21.31
CA SER A 283 -21.38 -4.31 -19.87
C SER A 283 -20.81 -2.94 -19.52
N PHE A 284 -21.34 -2.29 -18.47
CA PHE A 284 -20.69 -1.11 -17.86
C PHE A 284 -19.42 -1.46 -17.07
N TYR A 285 -19.18 -2.76 -16.86
CA TYR A 285 -18.02 -3.31 -16.20
C TYR A 285 -17.35 -4.36 -17.10
N ASN A 286 -16.98 -5.53 -16.58
CA ASN A 286 -16.23 -6.54 -17.35
C ASN A 286 -17.04 -7.84 -17.58
N ALA A 287 -18.17 -8.00 -16.91
CA ALA A 287 -19.03 -9.17 -17.05
C ALA A 287 -20.51 -8.78 -17.10
N ALA A 288 -21.33 -9.57 -17.79
CA ALA A 288 -22.76 -9.33 -17.87
C ALA A 288 -23.59 -10.61 -17.69
N LEU A 289 -24.79 -10.43 -17.12
CA LEU A 289 -25.89 -11.38 -17.23
C LEU A 289 -27.02 -10.72 -18.01
N LYS A 290 -27.79 -11.52 -18.74
CA LYS A 290 -28.97 -11.06 -19.46
C LYS A 290 -30.21 -11.88 -19.07
N VAL A 291 -31.38 -11.27 -19.17
CA VAL A 291 -32.67 -11.94 -19.00
C VAL A 291 -33.58 -11.52 -20.15
N PRO A 292 -34.02 -12.42 -21.05
CA PRO A 292 -34.97 -12.07 -22.09
C PRO A 292 -36.31 -11.67 -21.46
N VAL A 293 -36.88 -10.54 -21.87
CA VAL A 293 -38.12 -10.02 -21.29
C VAL A 293 -39.18 -9.76 -22.35
N ASP A 294 -40.41 -10.13 -22.04
CA ASP A 294 -41.57 -9.81 -22.85
C ASP A 294 -42.11 -8.43 -22.46
N ILE A 295 -41.98 -7.48 -23.39
CA ILE A 295 -42.46 -6.10 -23.25
C ILE A 295 -43.65 -5.80 -24.19
N GLY A 296 -44.30 -6.86 -24.71
CA GLY A 296 -45.46 -6.79 -25.60
C GLY A 296 -45.13 -6.38 -27.04
N SER A 297 -46.16 -6.31 -27.88
CA SER A 297 -46.06 -5.66 -29.19
C SER A 297 -45.97 -4.15 -28.97
N GLY A 298 -45.09 -3.43 -29.66
CA GLY A 298 -44.84 -1.98 -29.55
C GLY A 298 -46.02 -1.04 -29.82
N GLU A 299 -47.25 -1.50 -29.67
CA GLU A 299 -48.49 -0.75 -29.77
C GLU A 299 -48.53 0.41 -28.75
N ILE A 300 -49.08 1.54 -29.21
CA ILE A 300 -49.24 2.79 -28.44
C ILE A 300 -50.02 2.58 -27.13
N GLN A 301 -50.84 1.54 -27.04
CA GLN A 301 -51.59 1.17 -25.83
C GLN A 301 -50.66 0.76 -24.66
N ASN A 302 -49.41 0.38 -24.93
CA ASN A 302 -48.43 -0.03 -23.93
C ASN A 302 -47.55 1.13 -23.39
N ILE A 303 -47.74 2.37 -23.84
CA ILE A 303 -46.89 3.52 -23.44
C ILE A 303 -46.88 3.74 -21.93
N SER A 304 -48.06 3.66 -21.28
CA SER A 304 -48.19 3.86 -19.83
C SER A 304 -48.05 2.57 -19.02
N ARG A 305 -47.64 1.46 -19.66
CA ARG A 305 -47.49 0.18 -18.98
C ARG A 305 -46.22 0.19 -18.14
N ILE A 306 -46.37 -0.15 -16.88
CA ILE A 306 -45.28 -0.29 -15.92
C ILE A 306 -44.91 -1.77 -15.83
N TYR A 307 -43.61 -2.05 -15.89
CA TYR A 307 -43.06 -3.40 -15.75
C TYR A 307 -42.30 -3.52 -14.44
N PRO A 308 -42.93 -4.05 -13.37
CA PRO A 308 -42.25 -4.28 -12.12
C PRO A 308 -41.26 -5.44 -12.26
N PHE A 309 -40.10 -5.31 -11.64
CA PHE A 309 -39.10 -6.37 -11.57
C PHE A 309 -38.65 -6.61 -10.13
N ARG A 310 -38.27 -7.85 -9.83
CA ARG A 310 -37.59 -8.23 -8.57
C ARG A 310 -36.56 -9.31 -8.82
N PHE A 311 -35.38 -9.20 -8.21
CA PHE A 311 -34.38 -10.26 -8.22
C PHE A 311 -33.62 -10.29 -6.90
N ASN A 312 -33.20 -11.50 -6.53
CA ASN A 312 -32.37 -11.74 -5.37
C ASN A 312 -31.09 -12.46 -5.79
N GLN A 313 -29.96 -12.03 -5.25
CA GLN A 313 -28.65 -12.60 -5.55
C GLN A 313 -27.80 -12.68 -4.31
N GLN A 314 -26.96 -13.71 -4.24
CA GLN A 314 -25.92 -13.84 -3.23
C GLN A 314 -24.55 -13.75 -3.89
N ILE A 315 -23.76 -12.77 -3.48
CA ILE A 315 -22.49 -12.41 -4.13
C ILE A 315 -21.38 -12.38 -3.09
N GLN A 316 -20.32 -13.12 -3.36
CA GLN A 316 -19.07 -13.04 -2.61
C GLN A 316 -18.14 -12.01 -3.21
N GLY A 317 -17.45 -11.29 -2.34
CA GLY A 317 -16.49 -10.28 -2.74
C GLY A 317 -15.52 -9.96 -1.62
N GLY A 318 -14.64 -9.01 -1.89
CA GLY A 318 -13.71 -8.49 -0.91
C GLY A 318 -13.21 -7.12 -1.31
N THR A 319 -12.58 -6.44 -0.35
CA THR A 319 -11.97 -5.11 -0.51
C THR A 319 -12.95 -3.98 -0.77
N SER A 320 -13.76 -4.02 -1.82
CA SER A 320 -14.67 -2.93 -2.16
C SER A 320 -16.00 -3.42 -2.71
N LEU A 321 -17.04 -2.63 -2.48
CA LEU A 321 -18.38 -2.79 -3.01
C LEU A 321 -18.79 -1.47 -3.68
N GLU A 322 -19.08 -1.55 -4.97
CA GLU A 322 -19.45 -0.40 -5.81
C GLU A 322 -20.81 -0.63 -6.48
N PHE A 323 -21.53 0.46 -6.70
CA PHE A 323 -22.86 0.49 -7.30
C PHE A 323 -22.92 1.54 -8.40
N LEU A 324 -23.76 1.29 -9.39
CA LEU A 324 -24.15 2.29 -10.38
C LEU A 324 -25.53 2.86 -10.06
N PRO A 325 -25.70 4.18 -10.09
CA PRO A 325 -27.01 4.78 -9.87
C PRO A 325 -27.80 4.64 -11.17
N LEU A 326 -28.57 3.56 -11.34
CA LEU A 326 -29.24 3.25 -12.62
C LEU A 326 -30.75 3.52 -12.64
N GLY A 327 -31.42 3.78 -11.51
CA GLY A 327 -32.86 4.11 -11.49
C GLY A 327 -33.16 5.60 -11.60
N GLY A 328 -34.30 5.99 -12.17
CA GLY A 328 -34.82 7.36 -12.11
C GLY A 328 -34.83 7.92 -10.68
N VAL A 329 -35.13 7.05 -9.71
CA VAL A 329 -34.69 7.13 -8.32
C VAL A 329 -33.94 5.84 -7.99
N THR A 330 -32.73 5.93 -7.45
CA THR A 330 -31.97 4.77 -6.94
C THR A 330 -31.87 4.88 -5.43
N LYS A 331 -32.41 3.89 -4.71
CA LYS A 331 -32.24 3.76 -3.26
C LYS A 331 -31.37 2.55 -2.95
N VAL A 332 -30.38 2.74 -2.09
CA VAL A 332 -29.49 1.67 -1.64
C VAL A 332 -29.44 1.70 -0.12
N LEU A 333 -29.94 0.64 0.51
CA LEU A 333 -29.79 0.39 1.93
C LEU A 333 -28.77 -0.73 2.11
N LEU A 334 -27.68 -0.44 2.81
CA LEU A 334 -26.60 -1.40 3.06
C LEU A 334 -26.36 -1.54 4.57
N GLU A 335 -26.52 -2.76 5.06
CA GLU A 335 -26.19 -3.15 6.43
C GLU A 335 -25.02 -4.12 6.45
N SER A 336 -24.10 -3.96 7.40
CA SER A 336 -22.95 -4.84 7.54
C SER A 336 -22.53 -5.00 9.00
N ASP A 337 -21.99 -6.17 9.34
CA ASP A 337 -21.33 -6.49 10.62
C ASP A 337 -19.86 -6.02 10.70
N TRP A 338 -19.43 -5.13 9.81
CA TRP A 338 -18.08 -4.54 9.82
C TRP A 338 -18.04 -3.18 10.51
N GLY A 339 -17.10 -2.94 11.43
CA GLY A 339 -17.06 -1.69 12.22
C GLY A 339 -16.40 -0.48 11.56
N SER A 340 -15.73 -0.65 10.43
CA SER A 340 -14.88 0.40 9.82
C SER A 340 -15.07 0.54 8.30
N PRO A 341 -16.24 1.02 7.82
CA PRO A 341 -16.43 1.32 6.40
C PRO A 341 -15.68 2.58 5.97
N SER A 342 -15.20 2.61 4.73
CA SER A 342 -14.74 3.84 4.08
C SER A 342 -15.61 4.11 2.86
N PHE A 343 -16.60 4.99 3.03
CA PHE A 343 -17.47 5.43 1.93
C PHE A 343 -16.68 6.23 0.90
N GLN A 344 -16.91 5.94 -0.38
CA GLN A 344 -16.15 6.51 -1.49
C GLN A 344 -16.96 6.56 -2.78
N GLY A 345 -16.38 7.20 -3.80
CA GLY A 345 -17.00 7.38 -5.11
C GLY A 345 -17.67 8.75 -5.23
N TYR A 346 -18.58 8.87 -6.20
CA TYR A 346 -19.18 10.16 -6.55
C TYR A 346 -20.20 10.65 -5.51
N TYR A 347 -20.89 9.72 -4.84
CA TYR A 347 -21.93 10.01 -3.85
C TYR A 347 -21.61 9.35 -2.51
N LEU A 348 -21.64 10.15 -1.44
CA LEU A 348 -21.62 9.65 -0.07
C LEU A 348 -23.05 9.33 0.41
N PRO A 349 -23.23 8.42 1.38
CA PRO A 349 -24.56 8.11 1.91
C PRO A 349 -25.19 9.36 2.53
N GLY A 350 -26.50 9.50 2.35
CA GLY A 350 -27.29 10.59 2.94
C GLY A 350 -27.47 10.39 4.45
N GLU A 351 -27.72 9.15 4.86
CA GLU A 351 -27.78 8.73 6.26
C GLU A 351 -26.78 7.59 6.50
N GLN A 352 -26.07 7.63 7.63
CA GLN A 352 -25.15 6.58 8.03
C GLN A 352 -25.07 6.46 9.55
N SER A 353 -24.93 5.23 10.03
CA SER A 353 -24.64 4.91 11.43
C SER A 353 -23.49 3.90 11.46
N ILE A 354 -22.39 4.27 12.11
CA ILE A 354 -21.19 3.41 12.25
C ILE A 354 -21.02 3.11 13.74
N THR A 355 -20.87 1.82 14.05
CA THR A 355 -20.61 1.30 15.40
C THR A 355 -19.38 0.41 15.36
N GLU A 356 -18.80 0.06 16.52
CA GLU A 356 -17.65 -0.86 16.57
C GLU A 356 -17.96 -2.26 15.98
N THR A 357 -19.23 -2.66 15.96
CA THR A 357 -19.68 -4.00 15.54
C THR A 357 -20.34 -4.03 14.16
N GLY A 358 -20.46 -2.90 13.47
CA GLY A 358 -21.21 -2.84 12.22
C GLY A 358 -21.54 -1.44 11.75
N PHE A 359 -22.09 -1.33 10.55
CA PHE A 359 -22.62 -0.08 10.01
C PHE A 359 -23.94 -0.28 9.24
N SER A 360 -24.70 0.80 9.12
CA SER A 360 -25.81 0.95 8.18
C SER A 360 -25.62 2.25 7.39
N ALA A 361 -25.87 2.19 6.09
CA ALA A 361 -25.73 3.32 5.17
C ALA A 361 -26.87 3.34 4.14
N GLU A 362 -27.40 4.54 3.91
CA GLU A 362 -28.49 4.76 2.96
C GLU A 362 -28.10 5.81 1.92
N TRP A 363 -28.29 5.47 0.64
CA TRP A 363 -28.20 6.39 -0.48
C TRP A 363 -29.57 6.53 -1.14
N GLU A 364 -29.98 7.77 -1.41
CA GLU A 364 -31.14 8.08 -2.26
C GLU A 364 -30.69 9.06 -3.34
N LEU A 365 -30.67 8.60 -4.59
CA LEU A 365 -30.14 9.34 -5.74
C LEU A 365 -31.23 9.54 -6.79
N HIS A 366 -31.47 10.79 -7.17
CA HIS A 366 -32.42 11.15 -8.21
C HIS A 366 -31.73 11.32 -9.57
N SER A 367 -32.43 11.01 -10.66
CA SER A 367 -31.90 11.10 -12.02
C SER A 367 -31.29 12.45 -12.38
N LEU A 368 -31.85 13.54 -11.85
CA LEU A 368 -31.41 14.92 -12.10
C LEU A 368 -29.99 15.22 -11.60
N SER A 369 -29.51 14.51 -10.57
CA SER A 369 -28.15 14.74 -10.04
C SER A 369 -27.07 14.02 -10.85
N ARG A 370 -27.43 12.99 -11.63
CA ARG A 370 -26.46 12.12 -12.33
C ARG A 370 -25.92 12.71 -13.63
N GLY A 371 -26.71 13.53 -14.32
CA GLY A 371 -26.36 14.00 -15.67
C GLY A 371 -26.31 12.90 -16.74
N ILE A 372 -26.99 11.77 -16.51
CA ILE A 372 -27.10 10.63 -17.44
C ILE A 372 -28.54 10.59 -17.98
N PRO A 373 -28.74 10.51 -19.32
CA PRO A 373 -30.07 10.42 -19.89
C PRO A 373 -30.75 9.09 -19.51
N GLU A 374 -32.08 9.11 -19.45
CA GLU A 374 -32.89 7.91 -19.16
C GLU A 374 -32.77 6.83 -20.24
N THR A 375 -32.51 7.24 -21.48
CA THR A 375 -32.32 6.34 -22.63
C THR A 375 -31.22 6.85 -23.56
N TRP A 376 -30.48 5.95 -24.20
CA TRP A 376 -29.44 6.28 -25.17
C TRP A 376 -29.23 5.14 -26.19
N MET A 377 -28.47 5.43 -27.24
CA MET A 377 -28.07 4.46 -28.27
C MET A 377 -26.65 3.95 -28.01
N GLU A 378 -26.37 2.70 -28.41
CA GLU A 378 -25.06 2.07 -28.28
C GLU A 378 -23.90 2.88 -28.85
N SER A 379 -24.12 3.64 -29.93
CA SER A 379 -23.13 4.55 -30.51
C SER A 379 -22.69 5.70 -29.60
N ASP A 380 -23.45 6.04 -28.56
CA ASP A 380 -23.03 7.05 -27.56
C ASP A 380 -22.11 6.44 -26.50
N ALA A 381 -20.89 6.12 -26.92
CA ALA A 381 -19.86 5.52 -26.07
C ALA A 381 -19.50 6.40 -24.85
N SER A 382 -19.82 7.71 -24.88
CA SER A 382 -19.53 8.62 -23.77
C SER A 382 -20.34 8.30 -22.51
N ILE A 383 -21.50 7.67 -22.67
CA ILE A 383 -22.39 7.31 -21.55
C ILE A 383 -21.76 6.22 -20.67
N PHE A 384 -21.08 5.24 -21.25
CA PHE A 384 -20.42 4.17 -20.49
C PHE A 384 -19.35 4.73 -19.54
N GLN A 385 -18.57 5.71 -20.01
CA GLN A 385 -17.57 6.37 -19.18
C GLN A 385 -18.22 7.20 -18.07
N LYS A 386 -19.20 8.06 -18.41
CA LYS A 386 -19.93 8.88 -17.43
C LYS A 386 -20.60 8.01 -16.36
N MET A 387 -21.15 6.87 -16.74
CA MET A 387 -21.80 5.95 -15.80
C MET A 387 -20.82 5.41 -14.76
N ARG A 388 -19.62 4.98 -15.19
CA ARG A 388 -18.56 4.55 -14.27
C ARG A 388 -18.04 5.69 -13.38
N GLU A 389 -17.99 6.92 -13.89
CA GLU A 389 -17.59 8.09 -13.10
C GLU A 389 -18.61 8.44 -11.99
N THR A 390 -19.88 8.09 -12.18
CA THR A 390 -20.94 8.24 -11.16
C THR A 390 -21.05 7.07 -10.19
N ALA A 391 -20.16 6.09 -10.27
CA ALA A 391 -20.14 4.96 -9.34
C ALA A 391 -19.92 5.43 -7.89
N PHE A 392 -20.57 4.75 -6.95
CA PHE A 392 -20.51 5.03 -5.53
C PHE A 392 -20.49 3.75 -4.72
N GLY A 393 -20.07 3.82 -3.46
CA GLY A 393 -20.08 2.67 -2.58
C GLY A 393 -19.07 2.81 -1.45
N LEU A 394 -18.36 1.73 -1.14
CA LEU A 394 -17.39 1.72 -0.05
C LEU A 394 -16.24 0.75 -0.28
N THR A 395 -15.14 1.03 0.42
CA THR A 395 -14.04 0.09 0.62
C THR A 395 -14.06 -0.40 2.06
N TYR A 396 -13.96 -1.71 2.23
CA TYR A 396 -13.66 -2.35 3.50
C TYR A 396 -12.18 -2.13 3.78
N TYR A 397 -11.87 -1.10 4.57
CA TYR A 397 -10.52 -0.95 5.10
C TYR A 397 -10.29 -2.06 6.13
N PRO A 398 -9.21 -2.85 6.00
CA PRO A 398 -8.76 -3.65 7.13
C PRO A 398 -8.41 -2.68 8.26
N GLU A 399 -8.95 -2.94 9.44
CA GLU A 399 -8.71 -2.11 10.63
C GLU A 399 -7.21 -1.85 10.83
N LEU A 400 -6.87 -0.56 11.00
CA LEU A 400 -5.57 0.01 11.35
C LEU A 400 -4.41 -0.99 11.40
N ASP A 401 -3.89 -1.31 10.22
CA ASP A 401 -2.91 -2.35 9.99
C ASP A 401 -1.70 -2.24 10.95
N SER A 402 -1.35 -3.35 11.61
CA SER A 402 -0.11 -3.48 12.38
C SER A 402 1.11 -3.04 11.58
N TYR A 403 1.12 -3.25 10.26
CA TYR A 403 2.20 -2.81 9.37
C TYR A 403 2.26 -1.29 9.26
N SER A 404 1.15 -0.59 9.05
CA SER A 404 1.14 0.89 8.97
C SER A 404 1.59 1.53 10.30
N LYS A 405 1.18 0.97 11.44
CA LYS A 405 1.65 1.44 12.77
C LYS A 405 3.15 1.15 12.99
N THR A 406 3.61 -0.03 12.61
CA THR A 406 5.03 -0.40 12.70
C THR A 406 5.88 0.46 11.77
N ARG A 407 5.35 0.80 10.59
CA ARG A 407 5.98 1.68 9.62
C ARG A 407 6.17 3.08 10.18
N ARG A 408 5.14 3.66 10.82
CA ARG A 408 5.26 4.94 11.53
C ARG A 408 6.40 4.93 12.55
N THR A 409 6.61 3.83 13.29
CA THR A 409 7.73 3.70 14.24
C THR A 409 9.09 3.92 13.57
N VAL A 410 9.29 3.37 12.37
CA VAL A 410 10.55 3.51 11.61
C VAL A 410 10.67 4.88 10.97
N ASP A 411 9.56 5.46 10.48
CA ASP A 411 9.56 6.83 9.95
C ASP A 411 9.91 7.86 11.06
N TYR A 412 9.47 7.63 12.30
CA TYR A 412 9.92 8.35 13.50
C TYR A 412 11.24 7.84 14.08
N GLY A 413 11.97 6.99 13.35
CA GLY A 413 13.11 6.25 13.90
C GLY A 413 14.28 7.12 14.34
N ILE A 414 14.39 8.35 13.82
CA ILE A 414 15.35 9.35 14.33
C ILE A 414 15.11 9.69 15.80
N LEU A 415 13.85 9.78 16.22
CA LEU A 415 13.47 10.08 17.61
C LEU A 415 13.76 8.87 18.52
N PHE A 416 13.46 7.67 18.02
CA PHE A 416 13.79 6.39 18.66
C PHE A 416 15.30 6.11 18.76
N LEU A 417 16.14 6.71 17.92
CA LEU A 417 17.59 6.65 18.08
C LEU A 417 18.07 7.78 19.01
N THR A 418 17.60 9.01 18.79
CA THR A 418 18.07 10.20 19.52
C THR A 418 17.77 10.12 21.01
N ILE A 419 16.56 9.74 21.41
CA ILE A 419 16.16 9.71 22.83
C ILE A 419 17.03 8.74 23.64
N PRO A 420 17.24 7.46 23.23
CA PRO A 420 18.15 6.56 23.93
C PRO A 420 19.59 7.06 23.92
N PHE A 421 20.15 7.50 22.79
CA PHE A 421 21.53 7.99 22.74
C PHE A 421 21.75 9.21 23.66
N LEU A 422 20.79 10.15 23.66
CA LEU A 422 20.79 11.29 24.56
C LEU A 422 20.67 10.85 26.02
N THR A 423 19.84 9.86 26.31
CA THR A 423 19.68 9.29 27.65
C THR A 423 20.99 8.70 28.16
N PHE A 424 21.70 7.91 27.35
CA PHE A 424 23.03 7.38 27.69
C PHE A 424 24.07 8.49 27.90
N PHE A 425 24.05 9.52 27.07
CA PHE A 425 24.94 10.68 27.20
C PHE A 425 24.68 11.45 28.50
N LEU A 426 23.42 11.79 28.80
CA LEU A 426 23.04 12.46 30.04
C LEU A 426 23.35 11.59 31.27
N PHE A 427 23.17 10.27 31.16
CA PHE A 427 23.55 9.32 32.20
C PHE A 427 25.06 9.34 32.48
N GLU A 428 25.90 9.32 31.45
CA GLU A 428 27.36 9.45 31.59
C GLU A 428 27.75 10.76 32.28
N LEU A 429 27.11 11.87 31.90
CA LEU A 429 27.34 13.20 32.49
C LEU A 429 27.00 13.25 33.98
N ILE A 430 25.82 12.75 34.35
CA ILE A 430 25.32 12.81 35.74
C ILE A 430 26.06 11.81 36.64
N SER A 431 26.29 10.59 36.15
CA SER A 431 26.88 9.51 36.93
C SER A 431 28.39 9.61 37.06
N LYS A 432 29.05 10.43 36.23
CA LYS A 432 30.51 10.59 36.12
C LYS A 432 31.24 9.28 35.80
N VAL A 433 30.55 8.35 35.13
CA VAL A 433 31.10 7.06 34.68
C VAL A 433 31.53 7.22 33.23
N ARG A 434 32.77 6.87 32.90
CA ARG A 434 33.27 6.95 31.51
C ARG A 434 32.76 5.75 30.71
N ILE A 435 31.95 6.02 29.70
CA ILE A 435 31.43 4.99 28.79
C ILE A 435 32.34 4.91 27.57
N HIS A 436 32.78 3.69 27.23
CA HIS A 436 33.64 3.47 26.06
C HIS A 436 32.80 3.57 24.76
N PRO A 437 33.33 4.11 23.65
CA PRO A 437 32.61 4.23 22.37
C PRO A 437 31.93 2.94 21.89
N ILE A 438 32.55 1.78 22.12
CA ILE A 438 31.97 0.47 21.76
C ILE A 438 30.65 0.16 22.50
N GLN A 439 30.46 0.74 23.68
CA GLN A 439 29.24 0.54 24.48
C GLN A 439 28.08 1.35 23.91
N TYR A 440 28.34 2.53 23.33
CA TYR A 440 27.36 3.28 22.56
C TYR A 440 26.94 2.51 21.30
N LEU A 441 27.88 1.86 20.62
CA LEU A 441 27.58 0.99 19.48
C LEU A 441 26.67 -0.18 19.89
N LEU A 442 26.99 -0.89 20.98
CA LEU A 442 26.16 -1.99 21.51
C LEU A 442 24.76 -1.51 21.91
N ALA A 443 24.66 -0.34 22.55
CA ALA A 443 23.37 0.26 22.89
C ALA A 443 22.55 0.59 21.63
N GLY A 444 23.19 1.12 20.59
CA GLY A 444 22.57 1.35 19.29
C GLY A 444 22.02 0.07 18.66
N PHE A 445 22.78 -1.03 18.66
CA PHE A 445 22.27 -2.34 18.21
C PHE A 445 21.07 -2.81 19.04
N GLY A 446 21.06 -2.59 20.36
CA GLY A 446 19.91 -2.86 21.21
C GLY A 446 18.65 -2.08 20.78
N ASN A 447 18.82 -0.80 20.42
CA ASN A 447 17.71 0.02 19.88
C ASN A 447 17.26 -0.44 18.49
N ILE A 448 18.13 -1.00 17.66
CA ILE A 448 17.72 -1.58 16.38
C ILE A 448 16.92 -2.88 16.58
N LEU A 449 17.30 -3.72 17.57
CA LEU A 449 16.56 -4.94 17.90
C LEU A 449 15.12 -4.67 18.33
N PHE A 450 14.83 -3.51 18.93
CA PHE A 450 13.47 -3.07 19.24
C PHE A 450 12.52 -3.24 18.05
N TYR A 451 12.93 -2.78 16.87
CA TYR A 451 12.08 -2.81 15.67
C TYR A 451 11.88 -4.22 15.14
N LEU A 452 12.89 -5.09 15.23
CA LEU A 452 12.76 -6.48 14.80
C LEU A 452 11.81 -7.27 15.72
N ILE A 453 11.89 -7.04 17.03
CA ILE A 453 10.97 -7.64 18.01
C ILE A 453 9.56 -7.10 17.79
N LEU A 454 9.41 -5.78 17.60
CA LEU A 454 8.11 -5.16 17.31
C LEU A 454 7.48 -5.73 16.04
N LEU A 455 8.25 -5.80 14.95
CA LEU A 455 7.75 -6.31 13.67
C LEU A 455 7.31 -7.78 13.80
N SER A 456 8.18 -8.65 14.31
CA SER A 456 7.88 -10.09 14.42
C SER A 456 6.73 -10.41 15.38
N LEU A 457 6.59 -9.70 16.50
CA LEU A 457 5.48 -9.93 17.43
C LEU A 457 4.16 -9.32 16.96
N SER A 458 4.21 -8.18 16.26
CA SER A 458 2.99 -7.49 15.80
C SER A 458 2.26 -8.24 14.70
N GLU A 459 2.95 -9.13 14.00
CA GLU A 459 2.37 -10.09 13.07
C GLU A 459 1.46 -11.12 13.75
N HIS A 460 1.63 -11.38 15.05
CA HIS A 460 0.88 -12.42 15.78
C HIS A 460 -0.07 -11.88 16.85
N THR A 461 0.26 -10.75 17.48
CA THR A 461 -0.48 -10.25 18.66
C THR A 461 -1.02 -8.83 18.47
N GLY A 462 -0.76 -8.20 17.33
CA GLY A 462 -1.11 -6.81 17.07
C GLY A 462 -0.09 -5.82 17.63
N PHE A 463 -0.25 -4.54 17.27
CA PHE A 463 0.76 -3.50 17.54
C PHE A 463 1.00 -3.18 19.02
N SER A 464 -0.06 -2.93 19.80
CA SER A 464 0.07 -2.44 21.18
C SER A 464 0.75 -3.41 22.15
N PRO A 465 0.35 -4.70 22.25
CA PRO A 465 1.05 -5.65 23.12
C PRO A 465 2.50 -5.90 22.66
N SER A 466 2.73 -5.94 21.34
CA SER A 466 4.07 -6.11 20.75
C SER A 466 5.00 -4.95 21.09
N TYR A 467 4.50 -3.72 21.04
CA TYR A 467 5.24 -2.53 21.44
C TYR A 467 5.66 -2.58 22.91
N LEU A 468 4.74 -2.97 23.80
CA LEU A 468 5.02 -3.08 25.22
C LEU A 468 6.09 -4.15 25.49
N ILE A 469 6.00 -5.32 24.87
CA ILE A 469 6.99 -6.39 25.02
C ILE A 469 8.35 -5.96 24.45
N ALA A 470 8.38 -5.33 23.26
CA ALA A 470 9.61 -4.88 22.63
C ALA A 470 10.32 -3.79 23.45
N SER A 471 9.57 -2.78 23.91
CA SER A 471 10.11 -1.67 24.71
C SER A 471 10.60 -2.14 26.08
N LEU A 472 9.88 -3.03 26.76
CA LEU A 472 10.32 -3.64 28.01
C LEU A 472 11.58 -4.49 27.82
N SER A 473 11.65 -5.28 26.75
CA SER A 473 12.80 -6.14 26.46
C SER A 473 14.07 -5.31 26.24
N VAL A 474 13.99 -4.24 25.45
CA VAL A 474 15.14 -3.36 25.19
C VAL A 474 15.49 -2.50 26.40
N THR A 475 14.49 -2.00 27.13
CA THR A 475 14.73 -1.29 28.39
C THR A 475 15.44 -2.18 29.40
N ALA A 476 15.02 -3.43 29.55
CA ALA A 476 15.65 -4.41 30.43
C ALA A 476 17.09 -4.70 29.99
N LEU A 477 17.32 -4.98 28.69
CA LEU A 477 18.64 -5.24 28.13
C LEU A 477 19.63 -4.09 28.43
N LEU A 478 19.22 -2.85 28.12
CA LEU A 478 20.07 -1.66 28.27
C LEU A 478 20.29 -1.29 29.75
N SER A 479 19.28 -1.48 30.59
CA SER A 479 19.36 -1.21 32.02
C SER A 479 20.23 -2.23 32.75
N LEU A 480 20.07 -3.52 32.45
CA LEU A 480 20.95 -4.56 33.00
C LEU A 480 22.40 -4.35 32.57
N TYR A 481 22.62 -4.00 31.30
CA TYR A 481 23.96 -3.70 30.80
C TYR A 481 24.60 -2.51 31.53
N THR A 482 23.87 -1.41 31.71
CA THR A 482 24.38 -0.24 32.45
C THR A 482 24.57 -0.49 33.94
N LEU A 483 23.72 -1.29 34.58
CA LEU A 483 23.89 -1.73 35.97
C LEU A 483 25.24 -2.44 36.18
N THR A 484 25.66 -3.29 35.24
CA THR A 484 26.95 -3.98 35.33
C THR A 484 28.15 -3.03 35.18
N ILE A 485 28.01 -1.95 34.40
CA ILE A 485 29.09 -0.98 34.14
C ILE A 485 29.21 0.05 35.27
N ALA A 486 28.08 0.60 35.71
CA ALA A 486 28.02 1.67 36.72
C ALA A 486 28.09 1.13 38.16
N GLY A 487 27.99 -0.19 38.34
CA GLY A 487 27.87 -0.86 39.62
C GLY A 487 26.41 -0.94 40.11
N ILE A 488 26.11 -1.97 40.91
CA ILE A 488 24.80 -2.17 41.55
C ILE A 488 24.60 -1.04 42.57
N GLY A 489 23.92 0.03 42.16
CA GLY A 489 23.66 1.19 43.00
C GLY A 489 22.62 2.11 42.37
N TRP A 490 22.24 3.16 43.12
CA TRP A 490 21.16 4.08 42.70
C TRP A 490 21.42 4.72 41.33
N LYS A 491 22.69 4.91 40.97
CA LYS A 491 23.12 5.43 39.66
C LYS A 491 22.69 4.48 38.54
N GLY A 492 23.03 3.19 38.60
CA GLY A 492 22.69 2.22 37.56
C GLY A 492 21.18 2.05 37.32
N LEU A 493 20.36 2.27 38.34
CA LEU A 493 18.88 2.19 38.23
C LEU A 493 18.24 3.40 37.56
N THR A 494 18.93 4.54 37.46
CA THR A 494 18.35 5.77 36.87
C THR A 494 17.99 5.65 35.39
N LEU A 495 18.57 4.70 34.66
CA LEU A 495 18.30 4.52 33.22
C LEU A 495 16.88 4.01 32.97
N ILE A 496 16.37 3.12 33.83
CA ILE A 496 15.06 2.48 33.68
C ILE A 496 13.92 3.52 33.55
N PRO A 497 13.73 4.45 34.50
CA PRO A 497 12.62 5.41 34.41
C PRO A 497 12.76 6.37 33.22
N VAL A 498 13.98 6.71 32.80
CA VAL A 498 14.19 7.61 31.65
C VAL A 498 13.86 6.90 30.33
N MET A 499 14.31 5.65 30.16
CA MET A 499 13.98 4.83 28.99
C MET A 499 12.49 4.51 28.94
N ALA A 500 11.87 4.18 30.08
CA ALA A 500 10.44 3.93 30.19
C ALA A 500 9.62 5.18 29.83
N ALA A 501 10.04 6.38 30.30
CA ALA A 501 9.41 7.63 29.92
C ALA A 501 9.58 7.93 28.42
N GLY A 502 10.76 7.65 27.85
CA GLY A 502 11.02 7.82 26.42
C GLY A 502 10.14 6.94 25.53
N TYR A 503 10.12 5.63 25.78
CA TYR A 503 9.24 4.71 25.05
C TYR A 503 7.75 4.97 25.33
N GLY A 504 7.38 5.34 26.56
CA GLY A 504 6.01 5.74 26.89
C GLY A 504 5.55 6.94 26.08
N TYR A 505 6.38 7.99 26.01
CA TYR A 505 6.12 9.16 25.17
C TYR A 505 5.98 8.76 23.68
N LEU A 506 6.90 7.96 23.15
CA LEU A 506 6.86 7.49 21.77
C LEU A 506 5.60 6.67 21.46
N PHE A 507 5.11 5.88 22.40
CA PHE A 507 3.84 5.16 22.26
C PHE A 507 2.66 6.11 22.06
N PHE A 508 2.60 7.21 22.82
CA PHE A 508 1.54 8.23 22.65
C PHE A 508 1.64 8.93 21.30
N VAL A 509 2.86 9.28 20.85
CA VAL A 509 3.06 9.87 19.51
C VAL A 509 2.53 8.95 18.41
N LEU A 510 2.82 7.64 18.51
CA LEU A 510 2.42 6.66 17.50
C LEU A 510 0.92 6.36 17.50
N LYS A 511 0.27 6.46 18.66
CA LYS A 511 -1.18 6.22 18.79
C LYS A 511 -2.01 7.40 18.28
N SER A 512 -1.46 8.60 18.30
CA SER A 512 -2.14 9.80 17.83
C SER A 512 -1.99 9.96 16.32
N GLU A 513 -3.05 9.73 15.55
CA GLU A 513 -3.03 9.96 14.10
C GLU A 513 -2.98 11.47 13.77
N ASP A 514 -3.83 12.26 14.42
CA ASP A 514 -3.99 13.68 14.07
C ASP A 514 -2.93 14.60 14.69
N TYR A 515 -2.43 14.28 15.89
CA TYR A 515 -1.47 15.14 16.61
C TYR A 515 0.00 14.69 16.49
N ALA A 516 0.34 13.81 15.54
CA ALA A 516 1.69 13.25 15.46
C ALA A 516 2.78 14.32 15.28
N LEU A 517 2.55 15.32 14.41
CA LEU A 517 3.48 16.44 14.19
C LEU A 517 3.61 17.34 15.43
N LEU A 518 2.48 17.64 16.08
CA LEU A 518 2.44 18.46 17.29
C LEU A 518 3.19 17.79 18.44
N MET A 519 2.90 16.51 18.71
CA MET A 519 3.58 15.78 19.78
C MET A 519 5.07 15.63 19.45
N GLY A 520 5.42 15.25 18.22
CA GLY A 520 6.81 15.11 17.78
C GLY A 520 7.65 16.38 17.98
N THR A 521 7.14 17.54 17.57
CA THR A 521 7.81 18.83 17.77
C THR A 521 7.90 19.22 19.25
N ALA A 522 6.84 19.00 20.03
CA ALA A 522 6.84 19.23 21.47
C ALA A 522 7.87 18.36 22.21
N GLY A 523 8.01 17.08 21.83
CA GLY A 523 9.01 16.20 22.44
C GLY A 523 10.44 16.55 22.05
N LEU A 524 10.70 16.91 20.79
CA LEU A 524 12.01 17.42 20.36
C LEU A 524 12.38 18.71 21.12
N PHE A 525 11.42 19.63 21.27
CA PHE A 525 11.60 20.85 22.06
C PHE A 525 11.91 20.54 23.52
N ALA A 526 11.14 19.66 24.16
CA ALA A 526 11.37 19.25 25.55
C ALA A 526 12.74 18.57 25.73
N ALA A 527 13.13 17.67 24.82
CA ALA A 527 14.44 17.02 24.84
C ALA A 527 15.58 18.03 24.73
N LEU A 528 15.46 19.01 23.83
CA LEU A 528 16.43 20.10 23.68
C LEU A 528 16.50 20.96 24.95
N ALA A 529 15.34 21.39 25.49
CA ALA A 529 15.26 22.22 26.69
C ALA A 529 15.88 21.53 27.92
N ILE A 530 15.58 20.23 28.13
CA ILE A 530 16.16 19.41 29.20
C ILE A 530 17.69 19.31 29.00
N THR A 531 18.13 19.06 27.78
CA THR A 531 19.57 18.98 27.46
C THR A 531 20.28 20.30 27.78
N MET A 532 19.74 21.44 27.34
CA MET A 532 20.30 22.76 27.64
C MET A 532 20.36 23.03 29.15
N PHE A 533 19.30 22.67 29.89
CA PHE A 533 19.24 22.89 31.33
C PHE A 533 20.27 22.04 32.09
N LEU A 534 20.37 20.75 31.76
CA LEU A 534 21.30 19.82 32.41
C LEU A 534 22.76 20.09 32.06
N THR A 535 23.03 20.55 30.84
CA THR A 535 24.39 20.83 30.36
C THR A 535 24.93 22.21 30.77
N ARG A 536 24.12 23.07 31.37
CA ARG A 536 24.48 24.45 31.80
C ARG A 536 25.75 24.55 32.64
N LYS A 537 26.06 23.54 33.46
CA LYS A 537 27.21 23.54 34.38
C LYS A 537 28.44 22.82 33.81
N ILE A 538 28.42 22.41 32.54
CA ILE A 538 29.52 21.68 31.91
C ILE A 538 30.54 22.68 31.33
N GLN A 539 31.81 22.50 31.66
CA GLN A 539 32.93 23.19 31.02
C GLN A 539 33.25 22.47 29.71
N TRP A 540 32.97 23.11 28.58
CA TRP A 540 33.11 22.49 27.25
C TRP A 540 34.51 22.59 26.64
N TYR A 541 35.34 23.49 27.19
CA TYR A 541 36.65 23.88 26.64
C TYR A 541 37.85 23.19 27.32
N ASP A 542 37.60 22.41 28.38
CA ASP A 542 38.60 21.59 29.08
C ASP A 542 38.38 20.10 28.77
#